data_AF-A0A2C9A6D3-F1
#
_entry.id   AF-A0A2C9A6D3-F1
#
_cell.length_a   1.000
_cell.length_b   1.000
_cell.length_c   1.000
_cell.angle_alpha   90.00
_cell.angle_beta   90.00
_cell.angle_gamma   90.00
#
_symmetry.space_group_name_H-M   'P 1'
#
loop_
_entity.id
_entity.type
_entity.pdbx_description
1 polymer ?
#
loop_
_entity_poly.entity_id
_entity_poly.type
_entity_poly.pdbx_seq_one_letter_code
_entity_poly.pdbx_strand_id
1 'polypeptide(L)'
;MGSGNKGGYHGTRGSSQPFAPSYGVMPDMHKSDVSRGIVQNGVYPKNPTAKDIRDLIHGNYIGNKNTNGLFTYAIDMNDKIIVGKRNGNGTNSSDAPTPHPTLIGGKNPKVQCAGMLDIRGGKIYSFDDRSGHFKPNPKSLEKAAEIFARLPKGVFHKNYIGGKSK
;
A
#
# COMPACT_ATOMS: atom_id res chain seq x y z
N MET A 1 -4.29 -5.26 30.39
CA MET A 1 -4.39 -4.01 29.60
C MET A 1 -3.93 -4.30 28.18
N GLY A 2 -4.85 -4.51 27.25
CA GLY A 2 -4.52 -4.83 25.85
C GLY A 2 -5.38 -3.96 24.94
N SER A 3 -4.83 -2.83 24.47
CA SER A 3 -5.51 -1.97 23.52
C SER A 3 -5.48 -2.63 22.14
N GLY A 4 -6.53 -3.39 21.81
CA GLY A 4 -6.81 -3.78 20.44
C GLY A 4 -7.07 -2.54 19.60
N ASN A 5 -6.14 -2.18 18.72
CA ASN A 5 -6.30 -1.10 17.76
C ASN A 5 -7.45 -1.42 16.80
N LYS A 6 -8.66 -0.93 17.11
CA LYS A 6 -9.80 -0.84 16.18
C LYS A 6 -9.65 0.43 15.34
N GLY A 7 -8.75 0.39 14.37
CA GLY A 7 -8.65 1.41 13.31
C GLY A 7 -9.37 0.95 12.05
N GLY A 8 -10.70 1.04 12.03
CA GLY A 8 -11.48 0.79 10.82
C GLY A 8 -11.12 1.78 9.72
N TYR A 9 -10.71 1.30 8.55
CA TYR A 9 -10.40 2.12 7.39
C TYR A 9 -11.70 2.72 6.81
N HIS A 10 -11.92 4.01 7.03
CA HIS A 10 -13.02 4.81 6.46
C HIS A 10 -12.55 5.68 5.26
N GLY A 11 -11.69 5.15 4.38
CA GLY A 11 -10.95 5.95 3.40
C GLY A 11 -11.40 5.92 1.94
N THR A 12 -12.40 5.13 1.54
CA THR A 12 -12.77 4.94 0.12
C THR A 12 -14.20 5.37 -0.16
N ARG A 13 -14.50 6.66 -0.02
CA ARG A 13 -15.70 7.26 -0.65
C ARG A 13 -15.31 7.76 -2.03
N GLY A 14 -15.62 6.99 -3.08
CA GLY A 14 -15.41 7.36 -4.48
C GLY A 14 -15.20 6.15 -5.40
N SER A 15 -15.59 6.29 -6.66
CA SER A 15 -15.35 5.28 -7.70
C SER A 15 -13.86 5.13 -8.01
N SER A 16 -13.48 3.94 -8.48
CA SER A 16 -12.15 3.70 -9.04
C SER A 16 -11.93 4.49 -10.33
N GLN A 17 -10.66 4.72 -10.67
CA GLN A 17 -10.29 5.22 -12.00
C GLN A 17 -10.69 4.18 -13.08
N PRO A 18 -10.91 4.61 -14.34
CA PRO A 18 -11.03 3.69 -15.47
C PRO A 18 -9.87 2.69 -15.53
N PHE A 19 -10.11 1.50 -16.07
CA PHE A 19 -9.04 0.51 -16.21
C PHE A 19 -7.92 1.07 -17.10
N ALA A 20 -6.68 0.97 -16.62
CA ALA A 20 -5.49 1.47 -17.30
C ALA A 20 -4.26 0.65 -16.85
N PRO A 21 -3.18 0.61 -17.65
CA PRO A 21 -1.93 -0.05 -17.26
C PRO A 21 -1.22 0.62 -16.07
N SER A 22 -1.57 1.87 -15.75
CA SER A 22 -1.00 2.59 -14.62
C SER A 22 -1.98 3.64 -14.09
N TYR A 23 -1.82 4.00 -12.83
CA TYR A 23 -2.63 4.97 -12.11
C TYR A 23 -1.74 6.07 -11.54
N GLY A 24 -2.09 7.31 -11.85
CA GLY A 24 -1.54 8.49 -11.18
C GLY A 24 -2.35 8.87 -9.95
N VAL A 25 -1.83 9.80 -9.16
CA VAL A 25 -2.56 10.37 -8.02
C VAL A 25 -3.78 11.14 -8.51
N MET A 26 -4.94 10.92 -7.89
CA MET A 26 -6.16 11.64 -8.20
C MET A 26 -5.97 13.16 -7.99
N PRO A 27 -6.46 14.03 -8.89
CA PRO A 27 -6.22 15.48 -8.80
C PRO A 27 -6.75 16.13 -7.52
N ASP A 28 -7.89 15.69 -7.01
CA ASP A 28 -8.49 16.14 -5.74
C ASP A 28 -7.62 15.76 -4.53
N MET A 29 -7.11 14.53 -4.52
CA MET A 29 -6.22 14.03 -3.48
C MET A 29 -4.87 14.75 -3.53
N HIS A 30 -4.32 15.00 -4.71
CA HIS A 30 -3.08 15.77 -4.87
C HIS A 30 -3.23 17.20 -4.35
N LYS A 31 -4.32 17.90 -4.71
CA LYS A 31 -4.64 19.23 -4.17
C LYS A 31 -4.75 19.22 -2.64
N SER A 32 -5.38 18.20 -2.07
CA SER A 32 -5.47 18.04 -0.61
C SER A 32 -4.11 17.74 0.04
N ASP A 33 -3.22 17.01 -0.63
CA ASP A 33 -1.88 16.70 -0.07
C ASP A 33 -0.98 17.95 -0.12
N VAL A 34 -1.10 18.78 -1.17
CA VAL A 34 -0.44 20.09 -1.27
C VAL A 34 -0.92 21.02 -0.15
N SER A 35 -2.23 21.16 0.05
CA SER A 35 -2.76 22.04 1.11
C SER A 35 -2.40 21.60 2.53
N ARG A 36 -2.12 20.30 2.72
CA ARG A 36 -1.66 19.72 3.98
C ARG A 36 -0.14 19.72 4.15
N GLY A 37 0.62 20.25 3.20
CA GLY A 37 2.09 20.28 3.26
C GLY A 37 2.77 18.92 3.13
N ILE A 38 2.05 17.89 2.66
CA ILE A 38 2.60 16.55 2.40
C ILE A 38 3.50 16.60 1.17
N VAL A 39 3.06 17.30 0.13
CA VAL A 39 3.85 17.56 -1.08
C VAL A 39 4.78 18.73 -0.80
N GLN A 40 6.09 18.50 -0.86
CA GLN A 40 7.13 19.48 -0.58
C GLN A 40 7.88 19.79 -1.88
N ASN A 41 7.98 21.06 -2.26
CA ASN A 41 8.61 21.49 -3.51
C ASN A 41 8.07 20.76 -4.76
N GLY A 42 6.76 20.45 -4.77
CA GLY A 42 6.10 19.71 -5.85
C GLY A 42 6.45 18.22 -5.90
N VAL A 43 6.98 17.66 -4.82
CA VAL A 43 7.43 16.26 -4.71
C VAL A 43 6.76 15.58 -3.52
N TYR A 44 6.29 14.35 -3.72
CA TYR A 44 5.95 13.47 -2.61
C TYR A 44 7.24 12.94 -1.96
N PRO A 45 7.52 13.26 -0.69
CA PRO A 45 8.66 12.68 0.02
C PRO A 45 8.48 11.16 0.09
N LYS A 46 9.59 10.43 -0.05
CA LYS A 46 9.58 8.97 0.07
C LYS A 46 9.33 8.62 1.55
N ASN A 47 8.35 7.74 1.80
CA ASN A 47 8.14 7.18 3.12
C ASN A 47 9.41 6.41 3.55
N PRO A 48 10.05 6.75 4.68
CA PRO A 48 11.31 6.14 5.09
C PRO A 48 11.16 4.64 5.44
N THR A 49 9.94 4.17 5.66
CA THR A 49 9.65 2.75 5.89
C THR A 49 9.34 1.98 4.61
N ALA A 50 9.22 2.65 3.46
CA ALA A 50 8.91 2.01 2.19
C ALA A 50 10.10 1.17 1.69
N LYS A 51 9.88 -0.14 1.56
CA LYS A 51 10.87 -1.11 1.06
C LYS A 51 10.24 -2.03 0.02
N ASP A 52 11.06 -2.59 -0.87
CA ASP A 52 10.60 -3.74 -1.67
C ASP A 52 10.27 -4.88 -0.71
N ILE A 53 9.13 -5.55 -0.93
CA ILE A 53 8.71 -6.69 -0.11
C ILE A 53 9.78 -7.78 -0.09
N ARG A 54 10.58 -7.91 -1.16
CA ARG A 54 11.69 -8.89 -1.24
C ARG A 54 12.78 -8.62 -0.22
N ASP A 55 13.08 -7.35 0.06
CA ASP A 55 14.05 -6.95 1.08
C ASP A 55 13.54 -7.21 2.50
N LEU A 56 12.24 -7.44 2.65
CA LEU A 56 11.61 -7.81 3.91
C LEU A 56 11.55 -9.33 4.10
N ILE A 57 11.95 -10.15 3.12
CA ILE A 57 11.86 -11.61 3.25
C ILE A 57 13.02 -12.15 4.09
N HIS A 58 12.68 -12.80 5.20
CA HIS A 58 13.61 -13.56 6.04
C HIS A 58 13.13 -15.01 6.15
N GLY A 59 13.68 -15.87 5.28
CA GLY A 59 13.21 -17.24 5.13
C GLY A 59 11.77 -17.29 4.62
N ASN A 60 10.86 -17.81 5.44
CA ASN A 60 9.43 -17.95 5.10
C ASN A 60 8.54 -16.82 5.66
N TYR A 61 9.15 -15.69 6.05
CA TYR A 61 8.47 -14.57 6.70
C TYR A 61 8.76 -13.24 6.02
N ILE A 62 7.75 -12.37 5.98
CA ILE A 62 7.89 -10.93 5.75
C ILE A 62 8.18 -10.26 7.09
N GLY A 63 9.40 -9.78 7.28
CA GLY A 63 9.96 -9.35 8.55
C GLY A 63 10.25 -10.56 9.44
N ASN A 64 9.36 -10.86 10.37
CA ASN A 64 9.49 -12.02 11.27
C ASN A 64 8.12 -12.61 11.59
N LYS A 65 8.08 -13.68 12.38
CA LYS A 65 6.84 -14.37 12.79
C LYS A 65 5.83 -13.48 13.56
N ASN A 66 6.26 -12.33 14.07
CA ASN A 66 5.44 -11.40 14.86
C ASN A 66 4.93 -10.19 14.04
N THR A 67 5.50 -9.90 12.87
CA THR A 67 4.80 -9.86 11.57
C THR A 67 3.27 -9.77 11.50
N ASN A 68 2.57 -8.77 12.04
CA ASN A 68 1.10 -8.72 11.94
C ASN A 68 0.53 -7.34 11.60
N GLY A 69 -0.54 -7.31 10.80
CA GLY A 69 -1.35 -6.12 10.57
C GLY A 69 -1.61 -5.80 9.10
N LEU A 70 -2.26 -4.66 8.87
CA LEU A 70 -2.49 -4.10 7.55
C LEU A 70 -1.39 -3.09 7.21
N PHE A 71 -0.76 -3.29 6.07
CA PHE A 71 0.29 -2.42 5.53
C PHE A 71 -0.18 -1.79 4.23
N THR A 72 0.23 -0.56 3.96
CA THR A 72 0.02 0.01 2.62
C THR A 72 1.02 -0.60 1.66
N TYR A 73 0.57 -0.95 0.46
CA TYR A 73 1.45 -1.37 -0.61
C TYR A 73 1.16 -0.64 -1.93
N ALA A 74 2.16 -0.61 -2.80
CA ALA A 74 2.08 -0.14 -4.18
C ALA A 74 2.92 -1.07 -5.07
N ILE A 75 2.41 -1.40 -6.25
CA ILE A 75 3.18 -2.04 -7.31
C ILE A 75 3.69 -0.93 -8.22
N ASP A 76 5.00 -0.75 -8.26
CA ASP A 76 5.62 0.26 -9.11
C ASP A 76 5.61 -0.13 -10.60
N MET A 77 6.15 0.72 -11.46
CA MET A 77 6.19 0.46 -12.91
C MET A 77 7.21 -0.62 -13.32
N ASN A 78 7.97 -1.17 -12.37
CA ASN A 78 9.00 -2.20 -12.59
C ASN A 78 8.62 -3.53 -11.89
N ASP A 79 7.33 -3.76 -11.63
CA ASP A 79 6.81 -4.95 -10.93
C ASP A 79 7.37 -5.14 -9.50
N LYS A 80 7.86 -4.08 -8.85
CA LYS A 80 8.26 -4.14 -7.44
C LYS A 80 7.06 -3.87 -6.55
N ILE A 81 6.89 -4.73 -5.54
CA ILE A 81 5.87 -4.55 -4.50
C ILE A 81 6.52 -3.74 -3.39
N ILE A 82 6.21 -2.45 -3.33
CA ILE A 82 6.71 -1.56 -2.29
C ILE A 82 5.73 -1.55 -1.12
N VAL A 83 6.19 -1.93 0.06
CA VAL A 83 5.41 -2.00 1.29
C VAL A 83 5.95 -0.98 2.28
N GLY A 84 5.06 -0.28 2.98
CA GLY A 84 5.44 0.66 4.03
C GLY A 84 4.43 0.67 5.18
N LYS A 85 4.90 1.11 6.35
CA LYS A 85 4.02 1.45 7.46
C LYS A 85 3.39 2.81 7.18
N ARG A 86 2.14 2.96 7.59
CA ARG A 86 1.47 4.26 7.57
C ARG A 86 1.82 5.00 8.86
N ASN A 87 2.46 6.16 8.74
CA ASN A 87 2.64 7.08 9.87
C ASN A 87 1.38 7.94 9.97
N GLY A 88 0.51 7.60 10.92
CA GLY A 88 -0.69 8.38 11.24
C GLY A 88 -1.78 8.44 10.16
N ASN A 89 -2.86 9.14 10.48
CA ASN A 89 -3.94 9.47 9.54
C ASN A 89 -3.88 10.93 9.04
N GLY A 90 -2.82 11.66 9.39
CA GLY A 90 -2.69 13.09 9.13
C GLY A 90 -3.62 13.95 9.98
N THR A 91 -4.19 13.38 11.04
CA THR A 91 -5.18 14.06 11.90
C THR A 91 -4.71 14.26 13.34
N ASN A 92 -3.81 13.43 13.89
CA ASN A 92 -3.36 13.49 15.29
C ASN A 92 -2.01 12.77 15.50
N SER A 93 -0.97 13.14 14.76
CA SER A 93 0.37 12.54 14.90
C SER A 93 1.42 13.63 14.77
N SER A 94 2.43 13.63 15.63
CA SER A 94 3.64 14.44 15.47
C SER A 94 4.39 14.13 14.18
N ASP A 95 4.11 12.97 13.57
CA ASP A 95 4.69 12.53 12.30
C ASP A 95 3.85 12.96 11.10
N ALA A 96 4.52 13.35 10.01
CA ALA A 96 3.88 13.69 8.76
C ALA A 96 3.12 12.47 8.18
N PRO A 97 1.87 12.63 7.71
CA PRO A 97 1.12 11.55 7.09
C PRO A 97 1.84 10.99 5.86
N THR A 98 1.87 9.66 5.75
CA THR A 98 2.48 8.94 4.62
C THR A 98 1.40 8.27 3.75
N PRO A 99 0.71 9.00 2.86
CA PRO A 99 -0.27 8.40 1.95
C PRO A 99 0.40 7.49 0.90
N HIS A 100 -0.38 6.67 0.18
CA HIS A 100 0.15 5.73 -0.83
C HIS A 100 1.17 6.33 -1.81
N PRO A 101 1.03 7.57 -2.31
CA PRO A 101 2.02 8.18 -3.20
C PRO A 101 3.43 8.22 -2.61
N THR A 102 3.56 8.35 -1.29
CA THR A 102 4.86 8.36 -0.59
C THR A 102 5.56 7.01 -0.61
N LEU A 103 4.86 5.90 -0.88
CA LEU A 103 5.52 4.60 -1.11
C LEU A 103 6.38 4.63 -2.35
N ILE A 104 6.01 5.39 -3.38
CA ILE A 104 6.81 5.56 -4.61
C ILE A 104 7.72 6.79 -4.48
N GLY A 105 7.17 7.90 -3.99
CA GLY A 105 7.82 9.21 -3.93
C GLY A 105 7.94 9.89 -5.29
N GLY A 106 8.49 11.10 -5.32
CA GLY A 106 8.74 11.83 -6.57
C GLY A 106 7.62 12.80 -6.96
N LYS A 107 7.79 13.48 -8.11
CA LYS A 107 6.86 14.53 -8.58
C LYS A 107 5.48 13.98 -8.94
N ASN A 108 5.45 12.91 -9.74
CA ASN A 108 4.23 12.30 -10.26
C ASN A 108 4.31 10.77 -10.10
N PRO A 109 4.14 10.25 -8.87
CA PRO A 109 4.23 8.81 -8.65
C PRO A 109 3.13 8.10 -9.44
N LYS A 110 3.50 6.97 -10.04
CA LYS A 110 2.60 6.08 -10.79
C LYS A 110 2.74 4.66 -10.26
N VAL A 111 1.63 3.93 -10.30
CA VAL A 111 1.54 2.54 -9.84
C VAL A 111 0.74 1.71 -10.83
N GLN A 112 1.03 0.41 -10.93
CA GLN A 112 0.16 -0.54 -11.63
C GLN A 112 -1.04 -0.93 -10.77
N CYS A 113 -0.85 -1.00 -9.46
CA CYS A 113 -1.88 -1.25 -8.46
C CYS A 113 -1.41 -0.71 -7.10
N ALA A 114 -2.33 -0.40 -6.19
CA ALA A 114 -2.02 0.00 -4.82
C ALA A 114 -3.20 -0.30 -3.91
N GLY A 115 -2.91 -0.66 -2.67
CA GLY A 115 -3.95 -0.92 -1.69
C GLY A 115 -3.42 -1.33 -0.34
N MET A 116 -4.09 -2.26 0.32
CA MET A 116 -3.71 -2.78 1.62
C MET A 116 -3.25 -4.24 1.51
N LEU A 117 -2.18 -4.57 2.24
CA LEU A 117 -1.60 -5.90 2.38
C LEU A 117 -1.83 -6.38 3.82
N ASP A 118 -2.56 -7.48 3.97
CA ASP A 118 -2.80 -8.14 5.27
C ASP A 118 -1.70 -9.18 5.51
N ILE A 119 -0.90 -8.96 6.56
CA ILE A 119 0.15 -9.88 7.00
C ILE A 119 -0.26 -10.48 8.35
N ARG A 120 -0.17 -11.80 8.46
CA ARG A 120 -0.50 -12.57 9.68
C ARG A 120 0.59 -13.60 9.96
N GLY A 121 1.14 -13.57 11.16
CA GLY A 121 2.23 -14.48 11.56
C GLY A 121 3.48 -14.35 10.67
N GLY A 122 3.75 -13.15 10.16
CA GLY A 122 4.81 -12.87 9.21
C GLY A 122 4.53 -13.35 7.79
N LYS A 123 3.29 -13.71 7.45
CA LYS A 123 2.95 -14.26 6.13
C LYS A 123 1.84 -13.48 5.46
N ILE A 124 1.87 -13.42 4.14
CA ILE A 124 0.87 -12.72 3.32
C ILE A 124 -0.45 -13.49 3.40
N TYR A 125 -1.50 -12.85 3.92
CA TYR A 125 -2.83 -13.42 4.02
C TYR A 125 -3.74 -12.97 2.86
N SER A 126 -3.72 -11.69 2.52
CA SER A 126 -4.46 -11.13 1.38
C SER A 126 -3.90 -9.78 0.96
N PHE A 127 -4.26 -9.32 -0.22
CA PHE A 127 -4.08 -7.93 -0.64
C PHE A 127 -5.34 -7.40 -1.34
N ASP A 128 -5.48 -6.09 -1.48
CA ASP A 128 -6.62 -5.45 -2.12
C ASP A 128 -6.23 -4.20 -2.91
N ASP A 129 -7.21 -3.52 -3.50
CA ASP A 129 -7.10 -2.32 -4.32
C ASP A 129 -7.47 -1.04 -3.55
N ARG A 130 -7.53 -1.08 -2.21
CA ARG A 130 -7.96 0.05 -1.38
C ARG A 130 -6.87 1.12 -1.26
N SER A 131 -6.77 1.97 -2.27
CA SER A 131 -5.96 3.19 -2.27
C SER A 131 -6.82 4.41 -2.56
N GLY A 132 -6.97 5.31 -1.59
CA GLY A 132 -7.73 6.56 -1.78
C GLY A 132 -7.05 7.55 -2.75
N HIS A 133 -5.72 7.49 -2.85
CA HIS A 133 -4.91 8.39 -3.69
C HIS A 133 -4.80 7.92 -5.14
N PHE A 134 -4.62 6.62 -5.36
CA PHE A 134 -4.50 6.06 -6.70
C PHE A 134 -5.82 5.50 -7.22
N LYS A 135 -6.75 5.09 -6.34
CA LYS A 135 -8.05 4.49 -6.70
C LYS A 135 -7.96 3.54 -7.89
N PRO A 136 -7.05 2.55 -7.88
CA PRO A 136 -6.85 1.66 -9.02
C PRO A 136 -8.13 0.91 -9.34
N ASN A 137 -8.31 0.52 -10.60
CA ASN A 137 -9.45 -0.28 -10.99
C ASN A 137 -9.32 -1.70 -10.43
N PRO A 138 -10.39 -2.34 -9.95
CA PRO A 138 -10.35 -3.74 -9.46
C PRO A 138 -9.72 -4.74 -10.44
N LYS A 139 -9.86 -4.51 -11.75
CA LYS A 139 -9.22 -5.34 -12.79
C LYS A 139 -7.69 -5.36 -12.70
N SER A 140 -7.06 -4.35 -12.10
CA SER A 140 -5.61 -4.34 -11.85
C SER A 140 -5.15 -5.40 -10.85
N LEU A 141 -6.07 -5.97 -10.04
CA LEU A 141 -5.74 -7.04 -9.09
C LEU A 141 -5.28 -8.34 -9.78
N GLU A 142 -5.69 -8.58 -11.02
CA GLU A 142 -5.20 -9.72 -11.81
C GLU A 142 -3.70 -9.59 -12.03
N LYS A 143 -3.25 -8.41 -12.50
CA LYS A 143 -1.82 -8.13 -12.66
C LYS A 143 -1.08 -8.16 -11.33
N ALA A 144 -1.69 -7.61 -10.27
CA ALA A 144 -1.12 -7.69 -8.94
C ALA A 144 -0.91 -9.14 -8.49
N ALA A 145 -1.89 -10.02 -8.70
CA ALA A 145 -1.80 -11.43 -8.35
C ALA A 145 -0.66 -12.14 -9.08
N GLU A 146 -0.43 -11.87 -10.36
CA GLU A 146 0.73 -12.39 -11.10
C GLU A 146 2.05 -11.98 -10.46
N ILE A 147 2.17 -10.70 -10.06
CA ILE A 147 3.40 -10.16 -9.48
C ILE A 147 3.62 -10.73 -8.07
N PHE A 148 2.57 -10.83 -7.25
CA PHE A 148 2.65 -11.50 -5.96
C PHE A 148 3.03 -12.97 -6.11
N ALA A 149 2.50 -13.69 -7.10
CA ALA A 149 2.82 -15.10 -7.33
C ALA A 149 4.31 -15.38 -7.63
N ARG A 150 5.09 -14.36 -7.97
CA ARG A 150 6.56 -14.45 -8.15
C ARG A 150 7.33 -14.47 -6.83
N LEU A 151 6.67 -14.23 -5.70
CA LEU A 151 7.29 -14.35 -4.38
C LEU A 151 7.44 -15.83 -3.98
N PRO A 152 8.40 -16.18 -3.10
CA PRO A 152 8.55 -17.54 -2.61
C PRO A 152 7.26 -18.06 -1.97
N LYS A 153 6.82 -19.28 -2.33
CA LYS A 153 5.58 -19.89 -1.81
C LYS A 153 5.51 -19.89 -0.27
N GLY A 154 6.66 -20.02 0.38
CA GLY A 154 6.78 -20.02 1.83
C GLY A 154 6.32 -18.73 2.51
N VAL A 155 6.28 -17.59 1.83
CA VAL A 155 5.85 -16.30 2.44
C VAL A 155 4.32 -16.14 2.51
N PHE A 156 3.56 -17.04 1.90
CA PHE A 156 2.10 -17.01 1.94
C PHE A 156 1.55 -17.75 3.16
N HIS A 157 0.48 -17.19 3.74
CA HIS A 157 -0.21 -17.81 4.86
C HIS A 157 -0.93 -19.08 4.40
N LYS A 158 -1.07 -20.09 5.27
CA LYS A 158 -1.77 -21.35 4.91
C LYS A 158 -3.22 -21.15 4.45
N ASN A 159 -3.85 -20.08 4.95
CA ASN A 159 -5.20 -19.65 4.58
C ASN A 159 -5.14 -18.41 3.65
N TYR A 160 -4.13 -18.31 2.78
CA TYR A 160 -4.01 -17.21 1.84
C TYR A 160 -5.22 -17.19 0.89
N ILE A 161 -5.80 -16.01 0.69
CA ILE A 161 -7.07 -15.85 -0.06
C ILE A 161 -6.93 -14.97 -1.31
N GLY A 162 -5.71 -14.60 -1.71
CA GLY A 162 -5.49 -13.81 -2.92
C GLY A 162 -5.81 -12.32 -2.81
N GLY A 163 -5.89 -11.70 -3.99
CA GLY A 163 -6.36 -10.32 -4.17
C GLY A 163 -7.87 -10.23 -4.02
N LYS A 164 -8.36 -9.26 -3.25
CA LYS A 164 -9.80 -9.01 -3.07
C LYS A 164 -10.13 -7.55 -3.34
N SER A 165 -11.08 -7.30 -4.22
CA SER A 165 -11.69 -5.97 -4.30
C SER A 165 -12.77 -5.84 -3.22
N LYS A 166 -12.96 -4.64 -2.67
CA LYS A 166 -13.98 -4.33 -1.66
C LYS A 166 -14.95 -3.27 -2.15
#